data_AF-A0A4T0C3B8-F1
#
_entry.id   AF-A0A4T0C3B8-F1
#
_cell.length_a   1.000
_cell.length_b   1.000
_cell.length_c   1.000
_cell.angle_alpha   90.00
_cell.angle_beta   90.00
_cell.angle_gamma   90.00
#
_symmetry.space_group_name_H-M   'P 1'
#
loop_
_entity.id
_entity.type
_entity.pdbx_description
1 polymer ?
#
loop_
_entity_poly.entity_id
_entity_poly.type
_entity_poly.pdbx_seq_one_letter_code
_entity_poly.pdbx_strand_id
1 'polypeptide(L)'
;MARLSGSTQPAGLGKTATGLGGKGLGKSTAKRHRRLARRGGVKRISATIYDEVRAALKDRLKLLLHDICAILECTVRKTITVPDVVFVLNCHGTPIYGFDTPFRTRK
;
A
#
# COMPACT_ATOMS: atom_id res chain seq x y z
N MET A 1 18.20 -75.54 6.08
CA MET A 1 16.93 -74.80 6.19
C MET A 1 17.19 -73.34 5.86
N ALA A 2 16.45 -72.82 4.90
CA ALA A 2 16.70 -71.56 4.22
C ALA A 2 16.22 -70.33 5.01
N ARG A 3 16.96 -69.22 4.90
CA ARG A 3 16.38 -67.93 4.51
C ARG A 3 17.44 -66.94 4.02
N LEU A 4 17.46 -66.79 2.70
CA LEU A 4 17.93 -65.61 1.98
C LEU A 4 16.93 -64.47 2.17
N SER A 5 17.40 -63.27 2.47
CA SER A 5 16.85 -61.98 2.00
C SER A 5 17.83 -60.89 2.43
N GLY A 6 18.51 -60.18 1.56
CA GLY A 6 17.93 -59.46 0.43
C GLY A 6 17.93 -57.98 0.81
N SER A 7 18.93 -57.27 0.30
CA SER A 7 18.94 -55.81 0.19
C SER A 7 17.59 -55.30 -0.33
N THR A 8 17.10 -54.20 0.23
CA THR A 8 16.50 -53.03 -0.46
C THR A 8 15.93 -52.10 0.61
N GLN A 9 16.56 -50.95 0.81
CA GLN A 9 15.85 -49.79 1.37
C GLN A 9 14.99 -49.21 0.24
N PRO A 10 13.71 -48.88 0.49
CA PRO A 10 13.07 -47.90 -0.35
C PRO A 10 12.31 -46.82 0.43
N ALA A 11 12.57 -45.59 -0.02
CA ALA A 11 11.58 -44.61 -0.45
C ALA A 11 10.69 -43.89 0.58
N GLY A 12 10.78 -42.57 0.52
CA GLY A 12 9.84 -41.60 1.09
C GLY A 12 10.57 -40.31 1.48
N LEU A 13 11.32 -39.66 0.59
CA LEU A 13 10.84 -38.75 -0.46
C LEU A 13 9.73 -37.79 0.01
N GLY A 14 10.11 -36.52 0.18
CA GLY A 14 9.17 -35.40 0.14
C GLY A 14 8.89 -34.76 1.49
N LYS A 15 9.79 -33.89 1.96
CA LYS A 15 9.38 -32.71 2.74
C LYS A 15 8.24 -32.09 1.93
N THR A 16 7.02 -32.10 2.46
CA THR A 16 5.90 -31.41 1.83
C THR A 16 6.27 -29.94 1.82
N ALA A 17 6.78 -29.53 0.67
CA ALA A 17 6.91 -28.16 0.30
C ALA A 17 5.49 -27.59 0.26
N THR A 18 4.99 -27.16 1.43
CA THR A 18 4.16 -25.95 1.47
C THR A 18 5.07 -24.74 1.29
N GLY A 19 5.96 -24.82 0.30
CA GLY A 19 6.35 -23.67 -0.47
C GLY A 19 5.08 -23.27 -1.19
N LEU A 20 4.33 -22.36 -0.58
CA LEU A 20 3.45 -21.50 -1.34
C LEU A 20 4.36 -20.73 -2.28
N GLY A 21 4.70 -21.36 -3.40
CA GLY A 21 5.17 -20.76 -4.63
C GLY A 21 4.04 -19.89 -5.15
N GLY A 22 3.75 -18.82 -4.40
CA GLY A 22 2.81 -17.80 -4.78
C GLY A 22 3.43 -17.04 -5.92
N LYS A 23 2.94 -17.33 -7.13
CA LYS A 23 3.17 -16.62 -8.38
C LYS A 23 3.50 -15.15 -8.11
N GLY A 24 4.62 -14.71 -8.69
CA GLY A 24 5.13 -13.33 -8.62
C GLY A 24 4.23 -12.33 -9.35
N LEU A 25 2.99 -12.18 -8.90
CA LEU A 25 2.02 -11.25 -9.46
C LEU A 25 2.11 -9.93 -8.68
N GLY A 26 2.63 -8.89 -9.35
CA GLY A 26 2.48 -7.49 -8.93
C GLY A 26 3.21 -7.09 -7.65
N LYS A 27 4.53 -7.29 -7.58
CA LYS A 27 5.35 -7.04 -6.37
C LYS A 27 5.43 -5.57 -5.88
N SER A 28 4.89 -4.57 -6.59
CA SER A 28 5.10 -3.15 -6.26
C SER A 28 4.16 -2.62 -5.16
N THR A 29 2.88 -2.96 -5.20
CA THR A 29 1.86 -2.41 -4.29
C THR A 29 1.79 -3.13 -2.95
N ALA A 30 1.94 -4.46 -2.94
CA ALA A 30 2.06 -5.22 -1.71
C ALA A 30 3.34 -4.85 -0.93
N LYS A 31 4.40 -4.39 -1.60
CA LYS A 31 5.64 -3.92 -0.97
C LYS A 31 5.44 -2.64 -0.15
N ARG A 32 4.62 -1.68 -0.60
CA ARG A 32 4.36 -0.43 0.13
C ARG A 32 3.59 -0.65 1.44
N HIS A 33 2.48 -1.39 1.40
CA HIS A 33 1.68 -1.67 2.61
C HIS A 33 2.46 -2.50 3.63
N ARG A 34 3.22 -3.51 3.18
CA ARG A 34 4.10 -4.26 4.08
C ARG A 34 5.11 -3.36 4.78
N ARG A 35 5.76 -2.43 4.07
CA ARG A 35 6.73 -1.50 4.68
C ARG A 35 6.09 -0.67 5.78
N LEU A 36 4.90 -0.13 5.55
CA LEU A 36 4.16 0.65 6.55
C LEU A 36 3.77 -0.22 7.75
N ALA A 37 3.16 -1.37 7.49
CA ALA A 37 2.72 -2.29 8.53
C ALA A 37 3.89 -2.80 9.39
N ARG A 38 5.08 -3.05 8.79
CA ARG A 38 6.28 -3.40 9.56
C ARG A 38 6.74 -2.27 10.49
N ARG A 39 6.71 -1.01 10.03
CA ARG A 39 7.03 0.14 10.90
C ARG A 39 6.02 0.30 12.04
N GLY A 40 4.77 -0.08 11.80
CA GLY A 40 3.73 -0.14 12.84
C GLY A 40 3.75 -1.39 13.73
N GLY A 41 4.79 -2.25 13.67
CA GLY A 41 4.90 -3.44 14.51
C GLY A 41 4.10 -4.66 14.06
N VAL A 42 3.48 -4.64 12.87
CA VAL A 42 2.61 -5.73 12.39
C VAL A 42 3.45 -6.90 11.86
N LYS A 43 3.32 -8.08 12.48
CA LYS A 43 4.12 -9.28 12.14
C LYS A 43 3.53 -10.16 11.03
N ARG A 44 2.22 -10.33 10.97
CA ARG A 44 1.52 -11.10 9.91
C ARG A 44 0.34 -10.28 9.41
N ILE A 45 0.11 -10.33 8.10
CA ILE A 45 -0.95 -9.56 7.43
C ILE A 45 -1.70 -10.57 6.55
N SER A 46 -3.02 -10.64 6.73
CA SER A 46 -3.89 -11.45 5.87
C SER A 46 -3.95 -10.90 4.45
N ALA A 47 -4.29 -11.73 3.47
CA ALA A 47 -4.37 -11.33 2.07
C ALA A 47 -5.48 -10.29 1.80
N THR A 48 -6.63 -10.40 2.47
CA THR A 48 -7.80 -9.52 2.26
C THR A 48 -7.53 -8.06 2.64
N ILE A 49 -6.72 -7.85 3.67
CA ILE A 49 -6.36 -6.52 4.19
C ILE A 49 -5.67 -5.64 3.13
N TYR A 50 -4.96 -6.24 2.16
CA TYR A 50 -4.29 -5.46 1.12
C TYR A 50 -5.26 -4.71 0.22
N ASP A 51 -6.46 -5.24 -0.02
CA ASP A 51 -7.46 -4.62 -0.88
C ASP A 51 -8.32 -3.63 -0.10
N GLU A 52 -8.68 -3.96 1.14
CA GLU A 52 -9.38 -3.05 2.06
C GLU A 52 -8.59 -1.75 2.31
N VAL A 53 -7.29 -1.85 2.60
CA VAL A 53 -6.43 -0.67 2.82
C VAL A 53 -6.33 0.18 1.55
N ARG A 54 -6.31 -0.45 0.36
CA ARG A 54 -6.31 0.29 -0.91
C ARG A 54 -7.63 1.01 -1.15
N ALA A 55 -8.75 0.36 -0.83
CA ALA A 55 -10.07 0.97 -0.93
C ALA A 55 -10.16 2.20 -0.01
N ALA A 56 -9.81 2.04 1.27
CA ALA A 56 -9.80 3.14 2.23
C ALA A 56 -8.94 4.34 1.79
N LEU A 57 -7.74 4.07 1.24
CA LEU A 57 -6.87 5.13 0.71
C LEU A 57 -7.48 5.85 -0.50
N LYS A 58 -8.11 5.10 -1.42
CA LYS A 58 -8.80 5.69 -2.57
C LYS A 58 -10.01 6.51 -2.15
N ASP A 59 -10.78 6.03 -1.19
CA ASP A 59 -11.98 6.72 -0.74
C ASP A 59 -11.63 8.02 -0.02
N ARG A 60 -10.59 8.03 0.81
CA ARG A 60 -10.04 9.29 1.36
C ARG A 60 -9.60 10.26 0.27
N LEU A 61 -8.94 9.79 -0.78
CA LEU A 61 -8.53 10.66 -1.90
C LEU A 61 -9.72 11.21 -2.68
N LYS A 62 -10.76 10.42 -2.90
CA LYS A 62 -12.00 10.90 -3.56
C LYS A 62 -12.66 12.01 -2.75
N LEU A 63 -12.75 11.84 -1.42
CA LEU A 63 -13.31 12.86 -0.53
C LEU A 63 -12.54 14.18 -0.65
N LEU A 64 -11.22 14.13 -0.53
CA LEU A 64 -10.38 15.34 -0.65
C LEU A 64 -10.49 15.99 -2.03
N LEU A 65 -10.53 15.20 -3.10
CA LEU A 65 -10.65 15.74 -4.46
C LEU A 65 -12.01 16.38 -4.73
N HIS A 66 -13.09 15.85 -4.15
CA HIS A 66 -14.42 16.46 -4.25
C HIS A 66 -14.42 17.86 -3.63
N ASP A 67 -13.84 18.01 -2.44
CA ASP A 67 -13.76 19.30 -1.75
C ASP A 67 -12.84 20.28 -2.48
N ILE A 68 -11.71 19.81 -3.03
CA ILE A 68 -10.83 20.65 -3.87
C ILE A 68 -11.56 21.12 -5.13
N CYS A 69 -12.35 20.24 -5.77
CA CYS A 69 -13.12 20.58 -6.96
C CYS A 69 -14.14 21.69 -6.66
N ALA A 70 -14.81 21.62 -5.50
CA ALA A 70 -15.73 22.68 -5.06
C ALA A 70 -15.04 24.06 -4.97
N ILE A 71 -13.81 24.12 -4.44
CA ILE A 71 -13.03 25.37 -4.37
C ILE A 71 -12.68 25.88 -5.77
N LEU A 72 -12.31 24.99 -6.68
CA LEU A 72 -11.98 25.35 -8.06
C LEU A 72 -13.18 25.93 -8.82
N GLU A 73 -14.36 25.34 -8.63
CA GLU A 73 -15.62 25.83 -9.21
C GLU A 73 -15.93 27.24 -8.70
N CYS A 74 -15.78 27.50 -7.39
CA CYS A 74 -15.96 28.84 -6.81
C CYS A 74 -14.95 29.87 -7.34
N THR A 75 -13.73 29.44 -7.69
CA THR A 75 -12.69 30.35 -8.19
C THR A 75 -12.65 30.45 -9.72
N VAL A 76 -13.50 29.71 -10.44
CA VAL A 76 -13.53 29.66 -11.92
C VAL A 76 -12.15 29.31 -12.53
N ARG A 77 -11.39 28.44 -11.84
CA ARG A 77 -10.06 27.97 -12.29
C ARG A 77 -10.15 26.50 -12.70
N LYS A 78 -9.42 26.11 -13.74
CA LYS A 78 -9.35 24.71 -14.21
C LYS A 78 -8.18 23.92 -13.62
N THR A 79 -7.24 24.61 -12.98
CA THR A 79 -5.98 24.02 -12.48
C THR A 79 -5.93 24.09 -10.98
N ILE A 80 -5.73 22.94 -10.34
CA ILE A 80 -5.50 22.83 -8.89
C ILE A 80 -4.13 23.42 -8.55
N THR A 81 -4.09 24.31 -7.55
CA THR A 81 -2.85 24.86 -7.01
C THR A 81 -2.52 24.27 -5.64
N VAL A 82 -1.25 24.35 -5.22
CA VAL A 82 -0.78 23.81 -3.93
C VAL A 82 -1.55 24.40 -2.74
N PRO A 83 -1.84 25.72 -2.68
CA PRO A 83 -2.64 26.31 -1.61
C PRO A 83 -4.04 25.70 -1.47
N ASP A 84 -4.69 25.32 -2.57
CA ASP A 84 -6.03 24.72 -2.53
C ASP A 84 -5.98 23.35 -1.82
N VAL A 85 -4.93 22.56 -2.09
CA VAL A 85 -4.71 21.26 -1.44
C VAL A 85 -4.40 21.43 0.05
N VAL A 86 -3.51 22.38 0.40
CA VAL A 86 -3.15 22.68 1.79
C VAL A 86 -4.38 23.13 2.57
N PHE A 87 -5.22 23.99 1.97
CA PHE A 87 -6.45 24.47 2.57
C PHE A 87 -7.41 23.31 2.89
N VAL A 88 -7.71 22.43 1.92
CA VAL A 88 -8.61 21.28 2.17
C VAL A 88 -8.04 20.32 3.21
N LEU A 89 -6.73 20.06 3.16
CA LEU A 89 -6.07 19.23 4.17
C LEU A 89 -6.16 19.83 5.59
N ASN A 90 -6.11 21.16 5.70
CA ASN A 90 -6.28 21.87 6.96
C ASN A 90 -7.74 21.78 7.46
N CYS A 91 -8.73 21.90 6.56
CA CYS A 91 -10.14 21.71 6.90
C CYS A 91 -10.45 20.29 7.43
N HIS A 92 -9.76 19.27 6.91
CA HIS A 92 -9.88 17.88 7.38
C HIS A 92 -9.04 17.56 8.62
N GLY A 93 -8.35 18.54 9.21
CA GLY A 93 -7.51 18.34 10.41
C GLY A 93 -6.23 17.55 10.16
N THR A 94 -5.80 17.39 8.90
CA THR A 94 -4.56 16.71 8.52
C THR A 94 -3.63 17.63 7.71
N PRO A 95 -3.16 18.75 8.31
CA PRO A 95 -2.35 19.73 7.58
C PRO A 95 -1.00 19.14 7.16
N ILE A 96 -0.50 19.62 6.02
CA ILE A 96 0.82 19.26 5.49
C ILE A 96 1.70 20.50 5.41
N TYR A 97 2.84 20.46 6.07
CA TYR A 97 3.77 21.60 6.17
C TYR A 97 4.89 21.52 5.13
N GLY A 98 5.50 22.67 4.83
CA GLY A 98 6.65 22.76 3.92
C GLY A 98 6.28 22.85 2.43
N PHE A 99 5.00 23.14 2.13
CA PHE A 99 4.48 23.29 0.77
C PHE A 99 4.01 24.71 0.45
N ASP A 100 4.16 25.66 1.38
CA ASP A 100 3.88 27.06 1.10
C ASP A 100 4.83 27.61 0.05
N THR A 101 4.32 28.53 -0.78
CA THR A 101 5.14 29.15 -1.81
C THR A 101 6.28 29.91 -1.13
N PRO A 102 7.56 29.55 -1.39
CA PRO A 102 8.67 30.31 -0.86
C PRO A 102 8.53 31.74 -1.37
N PHE A 103 8.74 32.70 -0.48
CA PHE A 103 8.79 34.11 -0.83
C PHE A 103 9.68 34.25 -2.06
N ARG A 104 9.08 34.65 -3.17
CA ARG A 104 9.82 34.89 -4.41
C ARG A 104 10.66 36.13 -4.15
N THR A 105 11.89 35.93 -3.66
CA THR A 105 12.84 37.02 -3.51
C THR A 105 13.02 37.62 -4.90
N ARG A 106 12.48 38.82 -5.12
CA ARG A 106 12.75 39.57 -6.34
C ARG A 106 14.23 39.95 -6.28
N LYS A 107 15.02 39.42 -7.19
CA LYS A 107 16.24 40.09 -7.63
C LYS A 107 15.86 41.32 -8.45
#